data_AF-A0A6A7WBF2-F1
#
_entry.id   AF-A0A6A7WBF2-F1
#
_cell.length_a   1.000
_cell.length_b   1.000
_cell.length_c   1.000
_cell.angle_alpha   90.00
_cell.angle_beta   90.00
_cell.angle_gamma   90.00
#
_symmetry.space_group_name_H-M   'P 1'
#
loop_
_entity.id
_entity.type
_entity.pdbx_description
1 polymer ?
#
loop_
_entity_poly.entity_id
_entity_poly.type
_entity_poly.pdbx_seq_one_letter_code
_entity_poly.pdbx_strand_id
1 'polypeptide(L)'
;MIRLITIIILCLCYTQAFSEEHLKFLGFPIDGSVNEYASKLKSKGFYVSPDNKYASMGLRVMEGPFLGNIEQFGLHYDSDTKRMWSVTFVHSFFKEDDAKELYDELETLLREKHYDATYKSPLSGSFLSSCSFQSEKGIITLVVIEQDYDYQVKMSYTDRINYIPVYKKNHQKNLDDM
;
A
#
# COMPACT_ATOMS: atom_id res chain seq x y z
N MET A 1 29.00 8.02 -42.99
CA MET A 1 27.65 7.46 -42.74
C MET A 1 27.68 6.36 -41.67
N ILE A 2 28.53 5.34 -41.79
CA ILE A 2 28.62 4.24 -40.80
C ILE A 2 28.89 4.73 -39.37
N ARG A 3 29.84 5.66 -39.18
CA ARG A 3 30.16 6.26 -37.86
C ARG A 3 29.02 7.06 -37.22
N LEU A 4 28.12 7.65 -38.03
CA LEU A 4 26.97 8.41 -37.53
C LEU A 4 25.87 7.47 -37.04
N ILE A 5 25.68 6.35 -37.76
CA ILE A 5 24.73 5.29 -37.40
C ILE A 5 25.17 4.61 -36.08
N THR A 6 26.47 4.40 -35.87
CA THR A 6 26.98 3.81 -34.62
C THR A 6 26.73 4.70 -33.39
N ILE A 7 26.86 6.03 -33.53
CA ILE A 7 26.60 6.99 -32.44
C ILE A 7 25.11 7.07 -32.09
N ILE A 8 24.22 7.00 -33.08
CA ILE A 8 22.76 7.02 -32.88
C ILE A 8 22.29 5.76 -32.14
N ILE A 9 22.86 4.58 -32.46
CA ILE A 9 22.53 3.31 -31.78
C ILE A 9 23.02 3.32 -30.32
N LEU A 10 24.20 3.89 -30.04
CA LEU A 10 24.73 4.06 -28.67
C LEU A 10 23.89 5.03 -27.82
N CYS A 11 23.33 6.10 -28.39
CA CYS A 11 22.43 7.01 -27.67
C CYS A 11 21.06 6.38 -27.35
N LEU A 12 20.55 5.46 -28.17
CA LEU A 12 19.28 4.78 -27.94
C LEU A 12 19.35 3.73 -26.81
N CYS A 13 20.56 3.28 -26.43
CA CYS A 13 20.76 2.37 -25.30
C CYS A 13 20.79 3.07 -23.93
N TYR A 14 20.88 4.41 -23.90
CA TYR A 14 20.99 5.19 -22.66
C TYR A 14 19.67 5.75 -22.13
N THR A 15 18.55 5.55 -22.83
CA THR A 15 17.24 5.79 -22.22
C THR A 15 16.79 4.53 -21.47
N GLN A 16 17.55 4.13 -20.44
CA GLN A 16 16.87 3.57 -19.27
C GLN A 16 16.05 4.73 -18.72
N ALA A 17 14.82 4.86 -19.23
CA ALA A 17 13.80 5.63 -18.54
C ALA A 17 13.83 5.08 -17.11
N PHE A 18 14.24 5.89 -16.16
CA PHE A 18 14.00 5.63 -14.75
C PHE A 18 12.47 5.60 -14.62
N SER A 19 11.88 4.44 -14.89
CA SER A 19 10.48 4.19 -14.59
C SER A 19 10.39 4.39 -13.09
N GLU A 20 9.60 5.37 -12.64
CA GLU A 20 9.29 5.50 -11.23
C GLU A 20 8.85 4.11 -10.73
N GLU A 21 9.53 3.59 -9.72
CA GLU A 21 9.27 2.24 -9.24
C GLU A 21 8.09 2.26 -8.28
N HIS A 22 7.08 1.43 -8.54
CA HIS A 22 5.94 1.27 -7.65
C HIS A 22 6.36 0.78 -6.25
N LEU A 23 5.64 1.24 -5.23
CA LEU A 23 5.74 0.69 -3.89
C LEU A 23 5.37 -0.79 -3.91
N LYS A 24 6.12 -1.62 -3.18
CA LYS A 24 5.91 -3.07 -3.17
C LYS A 24 5.32 -3.53 -1.85
N PHE A 25 4.37 -4.45 -1.93
CA PHE A 25 3.87 -5.22 -0.81
C PHE A 25 4.05 -6.72 -1.10
N LEU A 26 4.55 -7.48 -0.11
CA LEU A 26 4.95 -8.89 -0.25
C LEU A 26 5.82 -9.22 -1.49
N GLY A 27 6.63 -8.25 -1.92
CA GLY A 27 7.54 -8.37 -3.06
C GLY A 27 6.92 -8.01 -4.42
N PHE A 28 5.62 -7.72 -4.47
CA PHE A 28 4.94 -7.33 -5.70
C PHE A 28 4.70 -5.82 -5.77
N PRO A 29 4.99 -5.15 -6.90
CA PRO A 29 4.62 -3.75 -7.11
C PRO A 29 3.10 -3.61 -7.04
N ILE A 30 2.62 -2.61 -6.30
CA ILE A 30 1.19 -2.27 -6.17
C ILE A 30 0.76 -1.60 -7.48
N ASP A 31 0.58 -2.42 -8.50
CA ASP A 31 0.30 -2.05 -9.87
C ASP A 31 -0.74 -2.97 -10.52
N GLY A 32 -1.13 -2.62 -11.75
CA GLY A 32 -2.12 -3.35 -12.52
C GLY A 32 -3.52 -3.27 -11.91
N SER A 33 -4.40 -4.16 -12.37
CA SER A 33 -5.76 -4.29 -11.87
C SER A 33 -5.80 -5.07 -10.55
N VAL A 34 -6.86 -4.86 -9.78
CA VAL A 34 -7.13 -5.62 -8.55
C VAL A 34 -7.19 -7.14 -8.78
N ASN A 35 -7.59 -7.60 -9.97
CA ASN A 35 -7.61 -9.02 -10.34
C ASN A 35 -6.20 -9.57 -10.55
N GLU A 36 -5.34 -8.82 -11.25
CA GLU A 36 -3.95 -9.20 -11.48
C GLU A 36 -3.18 -9.23 -10.16
N TYR A 37 -3.33 -8.19 -9.32
CA TYR A 37 -2.66 -8.13 -8.03
C TYR A 37 -3.14 -9.23 -7.06
N ALA A 38 -4.46 -9.48 -6.99
CA ALA A 38 -5.00 -10.60 -6.20
C ALA A 38 -4.45 -11.96 -6.68
N SER A 39 -4.24 -12.13 -7.99
CA SER A 39 -3.64 -13.36 -8.54
C SER A 39 -2.17 -13.52 -8.12
N LYS A 40 -1.41 -12.42 -8.04
CA LYS A 40 -0.06 -12.42 -7.46
C LYS A 40 -0.10 -12.86 -6.00
N LEU A 41 -1.02 -12.33 -5.18
CA LEU A 41 -1.15 -12.72 -3.78
C LEU A 41 -1.58 -14.19 -3.59
N LYS A 42 -2.41 -14.74 -4.49
CA LYS A 42 -2.75 -16.18 -4.45
C LYS A 42 -1.53 -17.08 -4.54
N SER A 43 -0.48 -16.68 -5.26
CA SER A 43 0.79 -17.41 -5.30
C SER A 43 1.54 -17.44 -3.94
N LYS A 44 1.15 -16.58 -3.00
CA LYS A 44 1.66 -16.52 -1.62
C LYS A 44 0.70 -17.17 -0.60
N GLY A 45 -0.32 -17.90 -1.06
CA GLY A 45 -1.27 -18.60 -0.20
C GLY A 45 -2.47 -17.75 0.22
N PHE A 46 -2.64 -16.54 -0.33
CA PHE A 46 -3.84 -15.74 -0.07
C PHE A 46 -5.03 -16.24 -0.90
N TYR A 47 -6.24 -15.97 -0.45
CA TYR A 47 -7.49 -16.22 -1.15
C TYR A 47 -8.44 -15.02 -1.03
N VAL A 48 -9.45 -14.98 -1.89
CA VAL A 48 -10.47 -13.92 -1.83
C VAL A 48 -11.35 -14.21 -0.62
N SER A 49 -11.43 -13.27 0.32
CA SER A 49 -12.23 -13.44 1.54
C SER A 49 -13.72 -13.57 1.22
N PRO A 50 -14.48 -14.41 1.94
CA PRO A 50 -15.94 -14.43 1.85
C PRO A 50 -16.59 -13.09 2.24
N ASP A 51 -15.89 -12.23 2.98
CA ASP A 51 -16.39 -10.92 3.43
C ASP A 51 -16.44 -9.86 2.32
N ASN A 52 -15.96 -10.19 1.11
CA ASN A 52 -16.14 -9.31 -0.05
C ASN A 52 -17.62 -8.98 -0.35
N LYS A 53 -18.58 -9.79 0.12
CA LYS A 53 -20.02 -9.46 0.02
C LYS A 53 -20.40 -8.18 0.77
N TYR A 54 -19.59 -7.76 1.74
CA TYR A 54 -19.77 -6.54 2.53
C TYR A 54 -18.77 -5.44 2.15
N ALA A 55 -17.82 -5.74 1.25
CA ALA A 55 -16.83 -4.76 0.81
C ALA A 55 -17.49 -3.70 -0.09
N SER A 56 -17.13 -2.44 0.14
CA SER A 56 -17.54 -1.33 -0.71
C SER A 56 -16.93 -1.43 -2.11
N MET A 57 -17.54 -0.74 -3.08
CA MET A 57 -16.91 -0.56 -4.38
C MET A 57 -15.53 0.11 -4.23
N GLY A 58 -14.53 -0.43 -4.93
CA GLY A 58 -13.14 0.04 -4.80
C GLY A 58 -12.33 -0.70 -3.75
N LEU A 59 -12.93 -1.65 -3.02
CA LEU A 59 -12.25 -2.52 -2.06
C LEU A 59 -12.40 -3.99 -2.46
N ARG A 60 -11.33 -4.76 -2.33
CA ARG A 60 -11.37 -6.23 -2.31
C ARG A 60 -10.65 -6.73 -1.07
N VAL A 61 -11.26 -7.65 -0.34
CA VAL A 61 -10.64 -8.27 0.83
C VAL A 61 -9.95 -9.57 0.43
N MET A 62 -8.70 -9.73 0.81
CA MET A 62 -7.94 -10.98 0.69
C MET A 62 -7.65 -11.50 2.09
N GLU A 63 -7.63 -12.82 2.25
CA GLU A 63 -7.20 -13.49 3.49
C GLU A 63 -5.99 -14.35 3.19
N GLY A 64 -5.03 -14.41 4.11
CA GLY A 64 -3.86 -15.26 3.92
C GLY A 64 -2.84 -15.17 5.04
N PRO A 65 -1.75 -15.94 4.94
CA PRO A 65 -0.76 -16.03 6.00
C PRO A 65 0.03 -14.72 6.16
N PHE A 66 0.09 -14.21 7.38
CA PHE A 66 0.91 -13.07 7.77
C PHE A 66 1.29 -13.18 9.25
N LEU A 67 2.59 -13.06 9.56
CA LEU A 67 3.15 -13.20 10.92
C LEU A 67 2.64 -14.43 11.70
N GLY A 68 2.47 -15.56 11.01
CA GLY A 68 2.02 -16.82 11.62
C GLY A 68 0.50 -16.97 11.78
N ASN A 69 -0.28 -15.93 11.48
CA ASN A 69 -1.75 -15.93 11.53
C ASN A 69 -2.37 -15.88 10.14
N ILE A 70 -3.67 -16.16 10.06
CA ILE A 70 -4.49 -15.85 8.87
C ILE A 70 -5.09 -14.47 9.07
N GLU A 71 -4.72 -13.53 8.21
CA GLU A 71 -5.05 -12.12 8.36
C GLU A 71 -5.79 -11.57 7.14
N GLN A 72 -6.59 -10.54 7.36
CA GLN A 72 -7.33 -9.84 6.31
C GLN A 72 -6.57 -8.62 5.78
N PHE A 73 -6.55 -8.49 4.45
CA PHE A 73 -5.95 -7.37 3.75
C PHE A 73 -6.94 -6.77 2.75
N GLY A 74 -7.13 -5.45 2.84
CA GLY A 74 -7.86 -4.66 1.87
C GLY A 74 -6.99 -4.27 0.68
N LEU A 75 -7.40 -4.66 -0.52
CA LEU A 75 -6.86 -4.20 -1.79
C LEU A 75 -7.71 -3.04 -2.29
N HIS A 76 -7.15 -1.83 -2.26
CA HIS A 76 -7.85 -0.63 -2.70
C HIS A 76 -7.53 -0.32 -4.16
N TYR A 77 -8.58 -0.08 -4.92
CA TYR A 77 -8.50 0.18 -6.35
C TYR A 77 -9.47 1.27 -6.80
N ASP A 78 -9.16 1.94 -7.91
CA ASP A 78 -10.08 2.89 -8.54
C ASP A 78 -11.27 2.13 -9.14
N SER A 79 -12.49 2.50 -8.76
CA SER A 79 -13.70 1.76 -9.14
C SER A 79 -13.95 1.70 -10.64
N ASP A 80 -13.40 2.62 -11.43
CA ASP A 80 -13.69 2.73 -12.86
C ASP A 80 -12.63 2.00 -13.67
N THR A 81 -11.36 2.29 -13.40
CA THR A 81 -10.20 1.71 -14.10
C THR A 81 -9.74 0.37 -13.53
N LYS A 82 -10.23 0.01 -12.33
CA LYS A 82 -9.84 -1.18 -11.55
C LYS A 82 -8.37 -1.22 -11.14
N ARG A 83 -7.61 -0.13 -11.31
CA ARG A 83 -6.19 -0.07 -10.95
C ARG A 83 -5.98 -0.02 -9.44
N MET A 84 -5.05 -0.82 -8.96
CA MET A 84 -4.60 -0.84 -7.57
C MET A 84 -3.89 0.46 -7.19
N TRP A 85 -4.10 0.94 -5.96
CA TRP A 85 -3.36 2.08 -5.42
C TRP A 85 -2.94 1.91 -3.96
N SER A 86 -3.55 1.00 -3.20
CA SER A 86 -3.12 0.71 -1.83
C SER A 86 -3.43 -0.71 -1.36
N VAL A 87 -2.67 -1.18 -0.37
CA VAL A 87 -2.94 -2.38 0.42
C VAL A 87 -3.02 -2.00 1.89
N THR A 88 -4.08 -2.43 2.58
CA THR A 88 -4.30 -2.12 4.01
C THR A 88 -4.47 -3.37 4.84
N PHE A 89 -3.84 -3.40 5.99
CA PHE A 89 -4.02 -4.38 7.06
C PHE A 89 -4.70 -3.70 8.24
N VAL A 90 -5.66 -4.39 8.86
CA VAL A 90 -6.33 -3.95 10.09
C VAL A 90 -6.49 -5.17 10.99
N HIS A 91 -6.04 -5.06 12.24
CA HIS A 91 -6.27 -6.07 13.27
C HIS A 91 -6.73 -5.39 14.55
N SER A 92 -7.76 -5.95 15.18
CA SER A 92 -8.41 -5.39 16.37
C SER A 92 -8.03 -6.19 17.61
N PHE A 93 -7.82 -5.48 18.72
CA PHE A 93 -7.54 -6.03 20.04
C PHE A 93 -8.48 -5.40 21.06
N PHE A 94 -8.82 -6.15 22.10
CA PHE A 94 -9.56 -5.61 23.25
C PHE A 94 -8.69 -4.80 24.21
N LYS A 95 -7.37 -4.98 24.17
CA LYS A 95 -6.41 -4.32 25.05
C LYS A 95 -5.42 -3.50 24.26
N GLU A 96 -5.10 -2.32 24.77
CA GLU A 96 -4.10 -1.43 24.19
C GLU A 96 -2.72 -2.08 24.12
N ASP A 97 -2.31 -2.77 25.19
CA ASP A 97 -0.99 -3.39 25.28
C ASP A 97 -0.77 -4.44 24.17
N ASP A 98 -1.78 -5.25 23.87
CA ASP A 98 -1.71 -6.27 22.80
C ASP A 98 -1.60 -5.60 21.41
N ALA A 99 -2.35 -4.51 21.18
CA ALA A 99 -2.24 -3.72 19.96
C ALA A 99 -0.86 -3.05 19.84
N LYS A 100 -0.31 -2.59 20.98
CA LYS A 100 1.01 -1.98 21.03
C LYS A 100 2.13 -2.98 20.74
N GLU A 101 2.02 -4.22 21.22
CA GLU A 101 2.97 -5.29 20.91
C GLU A 101 3.05 -5.54 19.39
N LEU A 102 1.91 -5.73 18.72
CA LEU A 102 1.89 -5.91 17.27
C LEU A 102 2.40 -4.66 16.52
N TYR A 103 2.06 -3.46 17.00
CA TYR A 103 2.57 -2.22 16.43
C TYR A 103 4.10 -2.16 16.51
N ASP A 104 4.69 -2.46 17.67
CA ASP A 104 6.14 -2.38 17.88
C ASP A 104 6.89 -3.44 17.03
N GLU A 105 6.31 -4.65 16.88
CA GLU A 105 6.82 -5.68 15.96
C GLU A 105 6.80 -5.19 14.50
N LEU A 106 5.65 -4.69 14.04
CA LEU A 106 5.49 -4.19 12.67
C LEU A 106 6.39 -2.99 12.39
N GLU A 107 6.53 -2.05 13.33
CA GLU A 107 7.43 -0.91 13.18
C GLU A 107 8.87 -1.37 13.00
N THR A 108 9.32 -2.34 13.80
CA THR A 108 10.67 -2.91 13.70
C THR A 108 10.91 -3.52 12.33
N LEU A 109 9.99 -4.38 11.86
CA LEU A 109 10.09 -5.01 10.54
C LEU A 109 10.05 -3.99 9.40
N LEU A 110 9.24 -2.94 9.52
CA LEU A 110 9.17 -1.87 8.52
C LEU A 110 10.46 -1.05 8.49
N ARG A 111 11.07 -0.75 9.65
CA ARG A 111 12.37 -0.06 9.73
C ARG A 111 13.49 -0.84 9.07
N GLU A 112 13.54 -2.15 9.30
CA GLU A 112 14.55 -3.01 8.68
C GLU A 112 14.35 -3.08 7.16
N LYS A 113 13.11 -3.23 6.71
CA LYS A 113 12.78 -3.40 5.29
C LYS A 113 12.84 -2.10 4.48
N HIS A 114 12.53 -0.97 5.10
CA HIS A 114 12.45 0.36 4.48
C HIS A 114 13.42 1.34 5.14
N TYR A 115 14.66 0.87 5.39
CA TYR A 115 15.70 1.64 6.08
C TYR A 115 16.12 2.92 5.34
N ASP A 116 15.87 2.99 4.03
CA ASP A 116 16.14 4.13 3.15
C ASP A 116 15.00 5.16 3.09
N ALA A 117 13.84 4.82 3.65
CA ALA A 117 12.69 5.72 3.67
C ALA A 117 12.82 6.80 4.76
N THR A 118 12.21 7.96 4.52
CA THR A 118 12.10 8.99 5.55
C THR A 118 11.12 8.55 6.62
N TYR A 119 11.64 8.26 7.80
CA TYR A 119 10.84 7.90 8.99
C TYR A 119 10.28 9.15 9.68
N LYS A 120 8.98 9.13 10.03
CA LYS A 120 8.35 10.16 10.85
C LYS A 120 7.45 9.55 11.91
N SER A 121 7.57 10.04 13.14
CA SER A 121 6.72 9.70 14.28
C SER A 121 6.87 10.78 15.37
N PRO A 122 5.81 11.14 16.12
CA PRO A 122 4.42 10.76 15.85
C PRO A 122 3.88 11.46 14.60
N LEU A 123 2.82 10.92 14.02
CA LEU A 123 2.04 11.61 13.00
C LEU A 123 1.05 12.56 13.65
N SER A 124 0.67 13.62 12.94
CA SER A 124 -0.40 14.53 13.39
C SER A 124 -1.75 13.82 13.37
N GLY A 125 -2.47 13.84 14.49
CA GLY A 125 -3.80 13.25 14.63
C GLY A 125 -3.99 12.62 16.00
N SER A 126 -5.19 12.08 16.24
CA SER A 126 -5.53 11.35 17.46
C SER A 126 -5.15 9.87 17.33
N PHE A 127 -3.84 9.58 17.40
CA PHE A 127 -3.30 8.22 17.38
C PHE A 127 -2.69 7.89 18.74
N LEU A 128 -2.87 6.65 19.21
CA LEU A 128 -2.17 6.14 20.40
C LEU A 128 -0.70 5.87 20.10
N SER A 129 -0.42 5.37 18.90
CA SER A 129 0.92 5.21 18.34
C SER A 129 0.85 5.42 16.83
N SER A 130 1.87 6.04 16.23
CA SER A 130 1.87 6.29 14.80
C SER A 130 3.27 6.52 14.24
N CYS A 131 3.51 5.97 13.05
CA CYS A 131 4.66 6.28 12.25
C CYS A 131 4.38 6.22 10.75
N SER A 132 5.28 6.78 9.95
CA SER A 132 5.28 6.62 8.51
C SER A 132 6.69 6.46 7.94
N PHE A 133 6.76 5.77 6.81
CA PHE A 133 7.94 5.57 5.99
C PHE A 133 7.66 6.17 4.60
N GLN A 134 8.32 7.26 4.26
CA GLN A 134 8.04 8.05 3.06
C GLN A 134 9.18 7.91 2.06
N SER A 135 8.85 7.59 0.81
CA SER A 135 9.80 7.49 -0.30
C SER A 135 9.18 8.06 -1.58
N GLU A 136 9.97 8.15 -2.64
CA GLU A 136 9.46 8.53 -3.97
C GLU A 136 8.43 7.54 -4.52
N LYS A 137 8.45 6.29 -4.04
CA LYS A 137 7.56 5.20 -4.47
C LYS A 137 6.17 5.29 -3.83
N GLY A 138 6.07 5.90 -2.65
CA GLY A 138 4.86 5.84 -1.84
C GLY A 138 5.10 6.09 -0.37
N ILE A 139 4.03 5.91 0.39
CA ILE A 139 4.01 6.08 1.84
C ILE A 139 3.50 4.80 2.47
N ILE A 140 4.21 4.32 3.50
CA ILE A 140 3.69 3.31 4.42
C ILE A 140 3.32 4.02 5.70
N THR A 141 2.09 3.83 6.18
CA THR A 141 1.66 4.29 7.51
C THR A 141 1.37 3.09 8.40
N LEU A 142 1.71 3.22 9.67
CA LEU A 142 1.37 2.27 10.71
C LEU A 142 0.83 3.07 11.90
N VAL A 143 -0.37 2.74 12.38
CA VAL A 143 -1.02 3.47 13.47
C VAL A 143 -1.75 2.51 14.41
N VAL A 144 -1.87 2.93 15.66
CA VAL A 144 -2.83 2.38 16.63
C VAL A 144 -3.88 3.46 16.91
N ILE A 145 -5.14 3.09 16.77
CA ILE A 145 -6.29 3.93 17.13
C ILE A 145 -7.21 3.18 18.07
N GLU A 146 -7.92 3.93 18.92
CA GLU A 146 -9.09 3.42 19.63
C GLU A 146 -10.33 3.65 18.75
N GLN A 147 -11.10 2.60 18.50
CA GLN A 147 -12.33 2.65 17.70
C GLN A 147 -13.36 1.67 18.29
N ASP A 148 -14.56 2.17 18.59
CA ASP A 148 -15.69 1.36 19.06
C ASP A 148 -15.36 0.47 20.28
N TYR A 149 -14.58 1.01 21.23
CA TYR A 149 -14.06 0.33 22.44
C TYR A 149 -12.98 -0.74 22.19
N ASP A 150 -12.53 -0.91 20.94
CA ASP A 150 -11.40 -1.75 20.57
C ASP A 150 -10.18 -0.91 20.17
N TYR A 151 -9.01 -1.54 20.17
CA TYR A 151 -7.74 -0.99 19.72
C TYR A 151 -7.38 -1.59 18.37
N GLN A 152 -7.23 -0.77 17.34
CA GLN A 152 -6.95 -1.24 15.99
C GLN A 152 -5.54 -0.85 15.54
N VAL A 153 -4.74 -1.86 15.19
CA VAL A 153 -3.49 -1.68 14.47
C VAL A 153 -3.81 -1.61 12.98
N LYS A 154 -3.49 -0.48 12.34
CA LYS A 154 -3.71 -0.27 10.90
C LYS A 154 -2.39 0.00 10.20
N MET A 155 -2.09 -0.80 9.18
CA MET A 155 -0.91 -0.61 8.32
C MET A 155 -1.37 -0.42 6.88
N SER A 156 -0.91 0.64 6.21
CA SER A 156 -1.28 0.93 4.82
C SER A 156 -0.04 1.15 3.96
N TYR A 157 0.02 0.47 2.82
CA TYR A 157 1.02 0.71 1.76
C TYR A 157 0.32 1.45 0.62
N THR A 158 0.61 2.74 0.46
CA THR A 158 -0.03 3.57 -0.58
C THR A 158 0.99 3.93 -1.65
N ASP A 159 0.74 3.44 -2.86
CA ASP A 159 1.59 3.67 -4.03
C ASP A 159 1.37 5.08 -4.59
N ARG A 160 2.46 5.86 -4.70
CA ARG A 160 2.37 7.27 -5.08
C ARG A 160 1.87 7.43 -6.53
N ILE A 161 2.40 6.63 -7.44
CA ILE A 161 2.13 6.72 -8.88
C ILE A 161 0.64 6.49 -9.15
N ASN A 162 0.09 5.43 -8.56
CA ASN A 162 -1.31 5.05 -8.77
C ASN A 162 -2.29 5.85 -7.90
N TYR A 163 -1.87 6.35 -6.74
CA TYR A 163 -2.75 7.15 -5.88
C TYR A 163 -2.98 8.58 -6.39
N ILE A 164 -1.97 9.24 -6.97
CA ILE A 164 -2.09 10.63 -7.44
C ILE A 164 -3.29 10.85 -8.39
N PRO A 165 -3.51 10.02 -9.44
CA PRO A 165 -4.68 10.16 -10.30
C PRO A 165 -6.01 10.01 -9.55
N VAL A 166 -6.10 9.06 -8.62
CA VAL A 166 -7.30 8.83 -7.80
C VAL A 166 -7.60 10.05 -6.92
N TYR A 167 -6.58 10.58 -6.25
CA TYR A 167 -6.70 11.79 -5.45
C TYR A 167 -7.20 12.98 -6.28
N LYS A 168 -6.58 13.24 -7.44
CA LYS A 168 -6.97 14.36 -8.33
C LYS A 168 -8.41 14.25 -8.80
N LYS A 169 -8.83 13.04 -9.20
CA LYS A 169 -10.20 12.76 -9.65
C LYS A 169 -11.22 13.00 -8.53
N ASN A 170 -10.97 12.45 -7.34
CA ASN A 170 -11.88 12.61 -6.19
C ASN A 170 -11.94 14.05 -5.71
N HIS A 171 -10.80 14.76 -5.72
CA HIS A 171 -10.74 16.17 -5.37
C HIS A 171 -11.56 17.01 -6.34
N GLN A 172 -11.44 16.79 -7.67
CA GLN A 172 -12.24 17.51 -8.65
C GLN A 172 -13.73 17.25 -8.48
N LYS A 173 -14.12 15.98 -8.28
CA LYS A 173 -15.53 15.63 -8.04
C LYS A 173 -16.12 16.37 -6.84
N ASN A 174 -15.39 16.42 -5.73
CA ASN A 174 -15.83 17.15 -4.54
C ASN A 174 -15.99 18.65 -4.76
N LEU A 175 -15.21 19.25 -5.68
CA LEU A 175 -15.34 20.66 -6.06
C LEU A 175 -16.55 20.89 -6.98
N ASP A 176 -16.86 19.93 -7.86
CA ASP A 176 -18.00 20.01 -8.78
C ASP A 176 -19.35 19.80 -8.07
N ASP A 177 -19.35 19.05 -6.95
CA ASP A 177 -20.53 18.75 -6.12
C ASP A 177 -20.86 19.86 -5.08
N MET A 178 -20.07 20.95 -5.02
CA MET A 178 -20.19 22.04 -4.04
C MET A 178 -20.84 23.30 -4.63
#